data_AF-A0A3N5FKB3-F1
#
_entry.id   AF-A0A3N5FKB3-F1
#
_cell.length_a   1.000
_cell.length_b   1.000
_cell.length_c   1.000
_cell.angle_alpha   90.00
_cell.angle_beta   90.00
_cell.angle_gamma   90.00
#
_symmetry.space_group_name_H-M   'P 1'
#
loop_
_entity.id
_entity.type
_entity.pdbx_description
1 polymer ?
#
loop_
_entity_poly.entity_id
_entity_poly.type
_entity_poly.pdbx_seq_one_letter_code
_entity_poly.pdbx_strand_id
1 'polypeptide(L)'
;MSALASDAFPSANRAARYARCLKVSKKVEWQIDRDLIRARSLDFSRKFLPDGLSLVERLDFLAADDARLLSQIQGRTYAYIFGLVERFISAKMLDQTRGHILGDQNALEGLVRFSSEELKHQELFRRLEQMIGDNMPAGYAMVADPNDVARAVLGKSAWAVLALTCHIELFVQSHYEQSIEPREELCPLFKDVFRFHWRDECQHVMLDELEWTAEHARLSEAERDQGVDDLIALVGAVDGILQG
;
A
#
# COMPACT_ATOMS: atom_id res chain seq x y z
N MET A 1 1.36 -42.96 -14.76
CA MET A 1 2.40 -41.93 -14.67
C MET A 1 1.93 -40.76 -15.53
N SER A 2 1.19 -39.83 -14.93
CA SER A 2 0.52 -38.73 -15.64
C SER A 2 1.44 -37.51 -15.68
N ALA A 3 1.95 -37.22 -16.87
CA ALA A 3 2.67 -36.00 -17.19
C ALA A 3 1.68 -34.85 -17.44
N LEU A 4 0.99 -34.40 -16.39
CA LEU A 4 0.09 -33.25 -16.44
C LEU A 4 0.29 -32.39 -15.19
N ALA A 5 1.48 -31.79 -15.09
CA ALA A 5 1.78 -30.77 -14.08
C ALA A 5 2.88 -29.81 -14.56
N SER A 6 2.91 -29.43 -15.84
CA SER A 6 3.90 -28.47 -16.36
C SER A 6 3.33 -27.30 -17.14
N ASP A 7 2.03 -27.02 -17.05
CA ASP A 7 1.41 -25.96 -17.88
C ASP A 7 0.44 -25.04 -17.11
N ALA A 8 0.76 -24.77 -15.84
CA ALA A 8 0.18 -23.62 -15.15
C ALA A 8 1.04 -22.38 -15.47
N PHE A 9 0.62 -21.62 -16.48
CA PHE A 9 1.17 -20.34 -16.96
C PHE A 9 2.42 -20.43 -17.86
N PRO A 10 2.25 -20.40 -19.20
CA PRO A 10 3.35 -20.24 -20.13
C PRO A 10 4.14 -18.97 -19.80
N SER A 11 5.48 -19.07 -19.75
CA SER A 11 6.38 -17.94 -19.50
C SER A 11 6.11 -16.73 -20.44
N ALA A 12 5.66 -17.00 -21.67
CA ALA A 12 5.25 -16.00 -22.64
C ALA A 12 4.07 -15.11 -22.18
N ASN A 13 3.18 -15.62 -21.30
CA ASN A 13 2.11 -14.83 -20.70
C ASN A 13 2.67 -13.89 -19.61
N ARG A 14 3.60 -14.36 -18.77
CA ARG A 14 4.19 -13.53 -17.70
C ARG A 14 4.97 -12.33 -18.25
N ALA A 15 5.85 -12.55 -19.22
CA ALA A 15 6.62 -11.46 -19.85
C ALA A 15 5.70 -10.38 -20.45
N ALA A 16 4.59 -10.79 -21.10
CA ALA A 16 3.61 -9.87 -21.64
C ALA A 16 2.86 -9.09 -20.54
N ARG A 17 2.58 -9.72 -19.39
CA ARG A 17 1.97 -9.07 -18.23
C ARG A 17 2.92 -8.04 -17.59
N TYR A 18 4.20 -8.34 -17.41
CA TYR A 18 5.19 -7.33 -16.98
C TYR A 18 5.26 -6.15 -17.95
N ALA A 19 5.36 -6.43 -19.26
CA ALA A 19 5.39 -5.39 -20.29
C ALA A 19 4.13 -4.49 -20.26
N ARG A 20 2.95 -5.08 -20.00
CA ARG A 20 1.70 -4.33 -19.80
C ARG A 20 1.78 -3.43 -18.58
N CYS A 21 2.19 -3.95 -17.42
CA CYS A 21 2.29 -3.17 -16.18
C CYS A 21 3.26 -2.00 -16.36
N LEU A 22 4.45 -2.28 -16.91
CA LEU A 22 5.46 -1.26 -17.23
C LEU A 22 4.93 -0.17 -18.15
N LYS A 23 4.20 -0.54 -19.21
CA LYS A 23 3.59 0.41 -20.14
C LYS A 23 2.55 1.31 -19.45
N VAL A 24 1.72 0.75 -18.57
CA VAL A 24 0.70 1.52 -17.87
C VAL A 24 1.33 2.44 -16.82
N SER A 25 2.26 1.94 -15.99
CA SER A 25 3.01 2.76 -15.03
C SER A 25 3.74 3.93 -15.71
N LYS A 26 4.36 3.72 -16.89
CA LYS A 26 4.93 4.80 -17.72
C LYS A 26 3.89 5.84 -18.16
N LYS A 27 2.65 5.41 -18.46
CA LYS A 27 1.57 6.30 -18.94
C LYS A 27 0.95 7.13 -17.81
N VAL A 28 0.85 6.58 -16.60
CA VAL A 28 0.16 7.22 -15.48
C VAL A 28 1.09 8.01 -14.55
N GLU A 29 2.38 8.09 -14.88
CA GLU A 29 3.40 8.77 -14.09
C GLU A 29 2.99 10.17 -13.62
N TRP A 30 3.32 10.45 -12.37
CA TRP A 30 3.07 11.73 -11.73
C TRP A 30 4.13 12.03 -10.68
N GLN A 31 4.24 13.29 -10.29
CA GLN A 31 5.20 13.81 -9.34
C GLN A 31 4.48 14.62 -8.25
N ILE A 32 4.91 14.43 -6.99
CA ILE A 32 4.26 15.02 -5.81
C ILE A 32 4.08 16.53 -5.95
N ASP A 33 5.15 17.25 -6.27
CA ASP A 33 5.13 18.72 -6.30
C ASP A 33 4.45 19.27 -7.57
N ARG A 34 4.63 18.60 -8.72
CA ARG A 34 4.12 19.07 -10.02
C ARG A 34 2.62 18.85 -10.16
N ASP A 35 2.15 17.66 -9.80
CA ASP A 35 0.81 17.18 -10.19
C ASP A 35 -0.16 17.13 -9.00
N LEU A 36 0.34 16.90 -7.79
CA LEU A 36 -0.47 16.67 -6.59
C LEU A 36 -0.48 17.86 -5.63
N ILE A 37 0.56 18.08 -4.83
CA ILE A 37 0.55 19.07 -3.75
C ILE A 37 0.58 20.50 -4.32
N ARG A 38 1.53 20.80 -5.23
CA ARG A 38 1.70 22.14 -5.83
C ARG A 38 1.77 23.22 -4.73
N ALA A 39 0.92 24.24 -4.80
CA ALA A 39 0.78 25.28 -3.78
C ALA A 39 -0.48 25.10 -2.91
N ARG A 40 -1.06 23.89 -2.87
CA ARG A 40 -2.30 23.61 -2.14
C ARG A 40 -2.02 23.34 -0.67
N SER A 41 -2.96 23.75 0.18
CA SER A 41 -3.00 23.43 1.60
C SER A 41 -4.17 22.50 1.91
N LEU A 42 -4.12 21.83 3.07
CA LEU A 42 -5.25 21.08 3.59
C LEU A 42 -6.34 22.03 4.09
N ASP A 43 -7.60 21.63 3.91
CA ASP A 43 -8.79 22.35 4.35
C ASP A 43 -9.32 21.71 5.65
N PHE A 44 -8.96 22.28 6.78
CA PHE A 44 -9.36 21.80 8.12
C PHE A 44 -10.82 22.13 8.49
N SER A 45 -11.55 22.85 7.63
CA SER A 45 -13.01 22.97 7.76
C SER A 45 -13.75 21.70 7.31
N ARG A 46 -13.04 20.76 6.67
CA ARG A 46 -13.56 19.50 6.13
C ARG A 46 -13.03 18.28 6.88
N LYS A 47 -13.69 17.14 6.65
CA LYS A 47 -13.21 15.83 7.12
C LYS A 47 -12.00 15.37 6.31
N PHE A 48 -11.15 14.53 6.92
CA PHE A 48 -10.05 13.86 6.21
C PHE A 48 -10.40 12.39 5.95
N LEU A 49 -10.43 11.55 6.98
CA LEU A 49 -10.85 10.17 6.82
C LEU A 49 -12.39 10.09 6.64
N PRO A 50 -12.90 9.34 5.65
CA PRO A 50 -14.34 9.22 5.42
C PRO A 50 -15.06 8.45 6.53
N ASP A 51 -16.37 8.66 6.66
CA ASP A 51 -17.19 8.06 7.72
C ASP A 51 -17.20 6.53 7.68
N GLY A 52 -17.17 5.94 6.47
CA GLY A 52 -17.10 4.48 6.29
C GLY A 52 -15.81 3.83 6.80
N LEU A 53 -14.73 4.61 7.00
CA LEU A 53 -13.46 4.12 7.55
C LEU A 53 -13.24 4.60 9.00
N SER A 54 -13.60 5.86 9.29
CA SER A 54 -13.48 6.41 10.64
C SER A 54 -14.47 5.80 11.62
N LEU A 55 -15.62 5.35 11.11
CA LEU A 55 -16.76 4.87 11.89
C LEU A 55 -17.26 5.90 12.91
N VAL A 56 -16.95 7.19 12.68
CA VAL A 56 -17.29 8.29 13.60
C VAL A 56 -18.80 8.47 13.77
N GLU A 57 -19.57 8.07 12.76
CA GLU A 57 -21.03 8.04 12.78
C GLU A 57 -21.63 7.10 13.84
N ARG A 58 -20.84 6.17 14.40
CA ARG A 58 -21.25 5.29 15.50
C ARG A 58 -21.11 5.93 16.88
N LEU A 59 -20.57 7.14 16.95
CA LEU A 59 -20.29 7.88 18.18
C LEU A 59 -21.30 9.02 18.34
N ASP A 60 -22.56 8.67 18.60
CA ASP A 60 -23.71 9.59 18.66
C ASP A 60 -23.58 10.73 19.69
N PHE A 61 -22.59 10.65 20.57
CA PHE A 61 -22.30 11.68 21.58
C PHE A 61 -21.40 12.81 21.06
N LEU A 62 -20.77 12.67 19.89
CA LEU A 62 -19.88 13.68 19.33
C LEU A 62 -20.67 14.80 18.65
N ALA A 63 -20.30 16.04 18.94
CA ALA A 63 -20.75 17.17 18.14
C ALA A 63 -20.13 17.12 16.73
N ALA A 64 -20.71 17.84 15.78
CA ALA A 64 -20.22 17.86 14.39
C ALA A 64 -18.75 18.30 14.28
N ASP A 65 -18.31 19.25 15.12
CA ASP A 65 -16.94 19.73 15.14
C ASP A 65 -15.97 18.67 15.72
N ASP A 66 -16.39 17.95 16.77
CA ASP A 66 -15.58 16.87 17.37
C ASP A 66 -15.47 15.68 16.42
N ALA A 67 -16.57 15.32 15.74
CA ALA A 67 -16.57 14.28 14.72
C ALA A 67 -15.64 14.64 13.54
N ARG A 68 -15.64 15.91 13.12
CA ARG A 68 -14.70 16.40 12.10
C ARG A 68 -13.26 16.29 12.60
N LEU A 69 -12.96 16.76 13.80
CA LEU A 69 -11.62 16.67 14.38
C LEU A 69 -11.15 15.22 14.50
N LEU A 70 -12.01 14.30 14.96
CA LEU A 70 -11.69 12.88 15.05
C LEU A 70 -11.36 12.28 13.67
N SER A 71 -12.12 12.63 12.63
CA SER A 71 -11.83 12.21 11.25
C SER A 71 -10.46 12.73 10.76
N GLN A 72 -10.03 13.90 11.22
CA GLN A 72 -8.73 14.48 10.88
C GLN A 72 -7.60 13.75 11.60
N ILE A 73 -7.76 13.47 12.90
CA ILE A 73 -6.82 12.68 13.70
C ILE A 73 -6.66 11.29 13.09
N GLN A 74 -7.76 10.61 12.79
CA GLN A 74 -7.71 9.29 12.14
C GLN A 74 -7.15 9.38 10.72
N GLY A 75 -7.40 10.47 9.99
CA GLY A 75 -6.78 10.72 8.67
C GLY A 75 -5.25 10.86 8.75
N ARG A 76 -4.74 11.50 9.82
CA ARG A 76 -3.30 11.54 10.11
C ARG A 76 -2.74 10.16 10.40
N THR A 77 -3.42 9.38 11.24
CA THR A 77 -3.05 7.99 11.54
C THR A 77 -3.06 7.12 10.30
N TYR A 78 -4.04 7.29 9.42
CA TYR A 78 -4.15 6.56 8.17
C TYR A 78 -2.94 6.85 7.25
N ALA A 79 -2.53 8.12 7.11
CA ALA A 79 -1.31 8.47 6.39
C ALA A 79 -0.04 7.89 7.03
N TYR A 80 0.05 7.94 8.36
CA TYR A 80 1.16 7.34 9.11
C TYR A 80 1.26 5.82 8.91
N ILE A 81 0.14 5.10 8.93
CA ILE A 81 0.09 3.64 8.72
C ILE A 81 0.62 3.27 7.33
N PHE A 82 0.24 4.00 6.29
CA PHE A 82 0.84 3.78 4.97
C PHE A 82 2.35 3.95 5.00
N GLY A 83 2.87 4.98 5.68
CA GLY A 83 4.31 5.15 5.87
C GLY A 83 5.01 3.93 6.51
N LEU A 84 4.32 3.17 7.38
CA LEU A 84 4.83 1.90 7.93
C LEU A 84 4.84 0.79 6.87
N VAL A 85 3.76 0.71 6.10
CA VAL A 85 3.50 -0.36 5.14
C VAL A 85 4.39 -0.25 3.91
N GLU A 86 4.44 0.94 3.30
CA GLU A 86 5.25 1.22 2.11
C GLU A 86 6.74 0.87 2.32
N ARG A 87 7.18 0.94 3.58
CA ARG A 87 8.57 0.67 3.94
C ARG A 87 8.98 -0.77 3.64
N PHE A 88 8.14 -1.74 4.01
CA PHE A 88 8.47 -3.15 3.78
C PHE A 88 8.12 -3.60 2.36
N ILE A 89 7.09 -3.02 1.74
CA ILE A 89 6.72 -3.30 0.35
C ILE A 89 7.89 -2.95 -0.58
N SER A 90 8.37 -1.70 -0.50
CA SER A 90 9.53 -1.25 -1.28
C SER A 90 10.77 -2.13 -1.07
N ALA A 91 11.07 -2.49 0.19
CA ALA A 91 12.21 -3.34 0.51
C ALA A 91 12.05 -4.75 -0.07
N LYS A 92 10.85 -5.35 0.02
CA LYS A 92 10.58 -6.67 -0.55
C LYS A 92 10.68 -6.67 -2.07
N MET A 93 10.20 -5.63 -2.73
CA MET A 93 10.21 -5.53 -4.19
C MET A 93 11.61 -5.31 -4.76
N LEU A 94 12.45 -4.53 -4.06
CA LEU A 94 13.88 -4.44 -4.38
C LEU A 94 14.59 -5.80 -4.24
N ASP A 95 14.22 -6.61 -3.25
CA ASP A 95 14.75 -7.96 -3.10
C ASP A 95 14.31 -8.88 -4.24
N GLN A 96 13.03 -8.88 -4.62
CA GLN A 96 12.54 -9.66 -5.78
C GLN A 96 13.20 -9.25 -7.09
N THR A 97 13.45 -7.95 -7.28
CA THR A 97 14.13 -7.40 -8.46
C THR A 97 15.48 -8.09 -8.72
N ARG A 98 16.18 -8.55 -7.66
CA ARG A 98 17.46 -9.25 -7.80
C ARG A 98 17.38 -10.51 -8.65
N GLY A 99 16.26 -11.22 -8.59
CA GLY A 99 16.02 -12.43 -9.39
C GLY A 99 15.94 -12.18 -10.89
N HIS A 100 15.71 -10.93 -11.30
CA HIS A 100 15.47 -10.54 -12.69
C HIS A 100 16.65 -9.79 -13.34
N ILE A 101 17.75 -9.53 -12.62
CA ILE A 101 18.86 -8.66 -13.06
C ILE A 101 19.42 -9.01 -14.46
N LEU A 102 19.53 -10.31 -14.78
CA LEU A 102 20.01 -10.80 -16.08
C LEU A 102 18.92 -11.61 -16.83
N GLY A 103 17.66 -11.45 -16.43
CA GLY A 103 16.52 -12.22 -16.91
C GLY A 103 15.60 -11.43 -17.84
N ASP A 104 14.30 -11.42 -17.54
CA ASP A 104 13.31 -10.66 -18.30
C ASP A 104 13.49 -9.16 -18.06
N GLN A 105 13.90 -8.44 -19.11
CA GLN A 105 14.12 -7.00 -19.05
C GLN A 105 12.86 -6.21 -18.67
N ASN A 106 11.67 -6.67 -19.07
CA ASN A 106 10.43 -5.99 -18.69
C ASN A 106 10.10 -6.20 -17.21
N ALA A 107 10.42 -7.37 -16.65
CA ALA A 107 10.26 -7.63 -15.23
C ALA A 107 11.22 -6.76 -14.40
N LEU A 108 12.50 -6.71 -14.81
CA LEU A 108 13.49 -5.84 -14.18
C LEU A 108 13.07 -4.37 -14.21
N GLU A 109 12.70 -3.83 -15.38
CA GLU A 109 12.23 -2.44 -15.50
C GLU A 109 10.94 -2.18 -14.71
N GLY A 110 10.01 -3.13 -14.73
CA GLY A 110 8.75 -3.06 -14.00
C GLY A 110 8.96 -2.94 -12.49
N LEU A 111 9.75 -3.85 -11.91
CA LEU A 111 9.99 -3.88 -10.46
C LEU A 111 10.87 -2.73 -9.97
N VAL A 112 11.84 -2.27 -10.77
CA VAL A 112 12.61 -1.05 -10.45
C VAL A 112 11.69 0.16 -10.38
N ARG A 113 10.75 0.26 -11.33
CA ARG A 113 9.81 1.37 -11.39
C ARG A 113 8.80 1.33 -10.25
N PHE A 114 8.22 0.17 -9.99
CA PHE A 114 7.40 -0.10 -8.80
C PHE A 114 8.14 0.37 -7.54
N SER A 115 9.38 -0.08 -7.35
CA SER A 115 10.16 0.27 -6.15
C SER A 115 10.37 1.79 -6.02
N SER A 116 10.52 2.49 -7.15
CA SER A 116 10.60 3.96 -7.18
C SER A 116 9.27 4.64 -6.87
N GLU A 117 8.15 4.04 -7.27
CA GLU A 117 6.79 4.51 -6.98
C GLU A 117 6.50 4.38 -5.47
N GLU A 118 6.89 3.28 -4.83
CA GLU A 118 6.74 3.13 -3.37
C GLU A 118 7.64 4.06 -2.56
N LEU A 119 8.84 4.37 -3.03
CA LEU A 119 9.67 5.39 -2.39
C LEU A 119 9.03 6.78 -2.48
N LYS A 120 8.34 7.07 -3.59
CA LYS A 120 7.53 8.28 -3.74
C LYS A 120 6.32 8.23 -2.78
N HIS A 121 5.68 7.09 -2.57
CA HIS A 121 4.59 6.95 -1.59
C HIS A 121 5.07 7.18 -0.15
N GLN A 122 6.23 6.62 0.24
CA GLN A 122 6.88 6.91 1.53
C GLN A 122 7.10 8.41 1.72
N GLU A 123 7.61 9.09 0.70
CA GLU A 123 7.78 10.54 0.74
C GLU A 123 6.43 11.27 0.86
N LEU A 124 5.44 10.87 0.06
CA LEU A 124 4.11 11.46 0.03
C LEU A 124 3.46 11.42 1.41
N PHE A 125 3.44 10.27 2.06
CA PHE A 125 2.81 10.11 3.35
C PHE A 125 3.56 10.79 4.48
N ARG A 126 4.90 10.82 4.44
CA ARG A 126 5.69 11.66 5.37
C ARG A 126 5.36 13.14 5.25
N ARG A 127 5.19 13.64 4.01
CA ARG A 127 4.80 15.04 3.78
C ARG A 127 3.36 15.30 4.21
N LEU A 128 2.42 14.40 3.90
CA LEU A 128 1.02 14.52 4.32
C LEU A 128 0.89 14.52 5.85
N GLU A 129 1.59 13.61 6.54
CA GLU A 129 1.61 13.54 8.00
C GLU A 129 2.09 14.86 8.60
N GLN A 130 3.21 15.42 8.11
CA GLN A 130 3.72 16.71 8.56
C GLN A 130 2.72 17.86 8.31
N MET A 131 2.14 17.94 7.11
CA MET A 131 1.16 18.98 6.75
C MET A 131 -0.07 18.96 7.67
N ILE A 132 -0.51 17.76 8.08
CA ILE A 132 -1.59 17.60 9.05
C ILE A 132 -1.11 18.02 10.45
N GLY A 133 0.06 17.51 10.86
CA GLY A 133 0.64 17.72 12.18
C GLY A 133 0.92 19.18 12.52
N ASP A 134 1.37 19.99 11.56
CA ASP A 134 1.67 21.42 11.74
C ASP A 134 0.45 22.26 12.18
N ASN A 135 -0.76 21.74 11.98
CA ASN A 135 -2.02 22.42 12.28
C ASN A 135 -2.82 21.72 13.39
N MET A 136 -2.26 20.70 14.03
CA MET A 136 -2.91 19.96 15.11
C MET A 136 -2.34 20.33 16.48
N PRO A 137 -3.16 20.26 17.56
CA PRO A 137 -2.66 20.35 18.92
C PRO A 137 -1.59 19.29 19.22
N ALA A 138 -0.75 19.57 20.21
CA ALA A 138 0.17 18.57 20.75
C ALA A 138 -0.60 17.39 21.37
N GLY A 139 0.01 16.20 21.35
CA GLY A 139 -0.52 14.99 21.99
C GLY A 139 -0.66 13.78 21.06
N TYR A 140 -0.55 13.97 19.75
CA TYR A 140 -0.48 12.85 18.80
C TYR A 140 0.85 12.09 18.98
N ALA A 141 0.77 10.75 19.04
CA ALA A 141 1.93 9.88 19.16
C ALA A 141 1.93 8.83 18.04
N MET A 142 3.07 8.68 17.35
CA MET A 142 3.33 7.54 16.49
C MET A 142 3.86 6.40 17.37
N VAL A 143 3.19 5.25 17.34
CA VAL A 143 3.45 4.13 18.26
C VAL A 143 4.38 3.06 17.69
N ALA A 144 4.77 3.16 16.42
CA ALA A 144 5.63 2.21 15.74
C ALA A 144 6.65 2.92 14.84
N ASP A 145 7.83 2.32 14.71
CA ASP A 145 8.88 2.75 13.78
C ASP A 145 8.75 1.97 12.46
N PRO A 146 8.80 2.64 11.29
CA PRO A 146 8.72 1.97 9.99
C PRO A 146 9.78 0.87 9.78
N ASN A 147 11.00 1.03 10.32
CA ASN A 147 12.04 0.01 10.15
C ASN A 147 11.86 -1.16 11.13
N ASP A 148 11.34 -0.93 12.33
CA ASP A 148 10.96 -2.02 13.25
C ASP A 148 9.87 -2.88 12.62
N VAL A 149 8.81 -2.26 12.09
CA VAL A 149 7.73 -2.95 11.39
C VAL A 149 8.29 -3.70 10.17
N ALA A 150 9.11 -3.04 9.35
CA ALA A 150 9.69 -3.68 8.18
C ALA A 150 10.59 -4.87 8.53
N ARG A 151 11.41 -4.77 9.59
CA ARG A 151 12.23 -5.90 10.05
C ARG A 151 11.38 -7.08 10.53
N ALA A 152 10.28 -6.81 11.25
CA ALA A 152 9.37 -7.84 11.70
C ALA A 152 8.68 -8.54 10.51
N VAL A 153 8.16 -7.77 9.56
CA VAL A 153 7.46 -8.30 8.37
C VAL A 153 8.42 -9.08 7.47
N LEU A 154 9.57 -8.49 7.13
CA LEU A 154 10.58 -9.13 6.26
C LEU A 154 11.29 -10.32 6.91
N GLY A 155 11.11 -10.54 8.21
CA GLY A 155 11.57 -11.74 8.92
C GLY A 155 10.71 -12.99 8.66
N LYS A 156 9.57 -12.84 7.97
CA LYS A 156 8.69 -13.94 7.57
C LYS A 156 9.04 -14.50 6.21
N SER A 157 8.45 -15.64 5.86
CA SER A 157 8.64 -16.25 4.54
C SER A 157 8.31 -15.27 3.41
N ALA A 158 9.10 -15.34 2.33
CA ALA A 158 8.92 -14.49 1.15
C ALA A 158 7.49 -14.57 0.60
N TRP A 159 6.92 -15.77 0.61
CA TRP A 159 5.54 -16.03 0.20
C TRP A 159 4.52 -15.26 1.04
N ALA A 160 4.66 -15.25 2.36
CA ALA A 160 3.76 -14.55 3.26
C ALA A 160 3.83 -13.03 3.10
N VAL A 161 5.05 -12.48 2.93
CA VAL A 161 5.25 -11.04 2.71
C VAL A 161 4.64 -10.59 1.39
N LEU A 162 4.83 -11.36 0.31
CA LEU A 162 4.22 -11.08 -0.99
C LEU A 162 2.69 -11.21 -0.96
N ALA A 163 2.16 -12.22 -0.24
CA ALA A 163 0.72 -12.36 -0.04
C ALA A 163 0.13 -11.17 0.73
N LEU A 164 0.79 -10.73 1.81
CA LEU A 164 0.38 -9.56 2.57
C LEU A 164 0.39 -8.30 1.71
N THR A 165 1.45 -8.09 0.93
CA THR A 165 1.59 -6.96 0.00
C THR A 165 0.44 -6.95 -1.00
N CYS A 166 0.19 -8.08 -1.69
CA CYS A 166 -0.91 -8.19 -2.62
C CYS A 166 -2.29 -7.94 -1.96
N HIS A 167 -2.47 -8.39 -0.71
CA HIS A 167 -3.69 -8.12 0.06
C HIS A 167 -3.85 -6.63 0.37
N ILE A 168 -2.74 -5.95 0.70
CA ILE A 168 -2.70 -4.52 0.93
C ILE A 168 -3.15 -3.76 -0.30
N GLU A 169 -2.53 -4.00 -1.45
CA GLU A 169 -2.91 -3.36 -2.70
C GLU A 169 -4.39 -3.51 -3.05
N LEU A 170 -4.96 -4.69 -2.78
CA LEU A 170 -6.37 -4.96 -3.00
C LEU A 170 -7.28 -4.18 -2.04
N PHE A 171 -6.95 -4.11 -0.76
CA PHE A 171 -7.77 -3.32 0.16
C PHE A 171 -7.63 -1.82 -0.08
N VAL A 172 -6.46 -1.33 -0.51
CA VAL A 172 -6.25 0.09 -0.84
C VAL A 172 -7.19 0.51 -1.98
N GLN A 173 -7.33 -0.35 -2.99
CA GLN A 173 -8.30 -0.18 -4.06
C GLN A 173 -9.73 -0.12 -3.55
N SER A 174 -10.12 -1.08 -2.70
CA SER A 174 -11.45 -1.09 -2.07
C SER A 174 -11.73 0.16 -1.23
N HIS A 175 -10.78 0.57 -0.39
CA HIS A 175 -10.89 1.76 0.45
C HIS A 175 -11.09 3.02 -0.41
N TYR A 176 -10.33 3.16 -1.49
CA TYR A 176 -10.47 4.32 -2.36
C TYR A 176 -11.84 4.34 -3.06
N GLU A 177 -12.19 3.29 -3.79
CA GLU A 177 -13.40 3.22 -4.60
C GLU A 177 -14.69 3.30 -3.76
N GLN A 178 -14.71 2.64 -2.60
CA GLN A 178 -15.94 2.53 -1.80
C GLN A 178 -16.09 3.66 -0.78
N SER A 179 -14.96 4.16 -0.24
CA SER A 179 -14.99 5.07 0.90
C SER A 179 -14.47 6.47 0.62
N ILE A 180 -13.55 6.68 -0.34
CA ILE A 180 -12.90 7.98 -0.57
C ILE A 180 -13.45 8.68 -1.82
N GLU A 181 -13.39 8.03 -2.98
CA GLU A 181 -13.86 8.58 -4.26
C GLU A 181 -15.29 9.12 -4.21
N PRO A 182 -16.29 8.43 -3.65
CA PRO A 182 -17.68 8.90 -3.65
C PRO A 182 -17.97 10.04 -2.67
N ARG A 183 -17.01 10.44 -1.82
CA ARG A 183 -17.26 11.41 -0.74
C ARG A 183 -16.85 12.83 -1.14
N GLU A 184 -17.80 13.75 -1.18
CA GLU A 184 -17.59 15.15 -1.59
C GLU A 184 -17.25 16.07 -0.40
N GLU A 185 -17.54 15.62 0.81
CA GLU A 185 -17.33 16.31 2.07
C GLU A 185 -15.86 16.29 2.54
N LEU A 186 -15.03 15.44 1.94
CA LEU A 186 -13.62 15.32 2.27
C LEU A 186 -12.83 16.55 1.83
N CYS A 187 -11.71 16.81 2.52
CA CYS A 187 -10.71 17.76 2.08
C CYS A 187 -10.23 17.40 0.66
N PRO A 188 -10.33 18.33 -0.32
CA PRO A 188 -9.97 18.03 -1.70
C PRO A 188 -8.53 17.55 -1.89
N LEU A 189 -7.57 18.15 -1.18
CA LEU A 189 -6.16 17.73 -1.26
C LEU A 189 -5.96 16.35 -0.64
N PHE A 190 -6.58 16.06 0.51
CA PHE A 190 -6.50 14.73 1.12
C PHE A 190 -7.06 13.66 0.18
N LYS A 191 -8.24 13.90 -0.39
CA LYS A 191 -8.86 13.01 -1.38
C LYS A 191 -7.97 12.79 -2.61
N ASP A 192 -7.35 13.85 -3.11
CA ASP A 192 -6.41 13.74 -4.23
C ASP A 192 -5.16 12.95 -3.87
N VAL A 193 -4.62 13.05 -2.64
CA VAL A 193 -3.46 12.24 -2.22
C VAL A 193 -3.77 10.75 -2.40
N PHE A 194 -4.90 10.29 -1.85
CA PHE A 194 -5.28 8.87 -1.97
C PHE A 194 -5.69 8.48 -3.38
N ARG A 195 -6.21 9.41 -4.20
CA ARG A 195 -6.46 9.17 -5.63
C ARG A 195 -5.17 8.93 -6.41
N PHE A 196 -4.16 9.77 -6.18
CA PHE A 196 -2.88 9.66 -6.88
C PHE A 196 -2.11 8.42 -6.43
N HIS A 197 -2.17 8.10 -5.14
CA HIS A 197 -1.69 6.83 -4.59
C HIS A 197 -2.35 5.63 -5.30
N TRP A 198 -3.69 5.55 -5.23
CA TRP A 198 -4.49 4.49 -5.83
C TRP A 198 -4.22 4.25 -7.32
N ARG A 199 -3.92 5.32 -8.08
CA ARG A 199 -3.60 5.20 -9.52
C ARG A 199 -2.36 4.35 -9.78
N ASP A 200 -1.38 4.38 -8.89
CA ASP A 200 -0.17 3.56 -9.00
C ASP A 200 -0.46 2.14 -8.49
N GLU A 201 -1.16 2.02 -7.36
CA GLU A 201 -1.55 0.74 -6.73
C GLU A 201 -2.34 -0.20 -7.65
N CYS A 202 -3.20 0.37 -8.51
CA CYS A 202 -3.92 -0.40 -9.52
C CYS A 202 -2.99 -1.19 -10.47
N GLN A 203 -1.73 -0.77 -10.64
CA GLN A 203 -0.74 -1.53 -11.42
C GLN A 203 0.16 -2.37 -10.53
N HIS A 204 0.44 -1.93 -9.30
CA HIS A 204 1.26 -2.65 -8.33
C HIS A 204 0.70 -4.03 -8.04
N VAL A 205 -0.61 -4.14 -7.79
CA VAL A 205 -1.29 -5.42 -7.54
C VAL A 205 -1.00 -6.51 -8.59
N MET A 206 -0.80 -6.11 -9.85
CA MET A 206 -0.51 -7.05 -10.93
C MET A 206 0.94 -7.54 -10.89
N LEU A 207 1.88 -6.71 -10.46
CA LEU A 207 3.28 -7.08 -10.25
C LEU A 207 3.42 -7.93 -8.98
N ASP A 208 2.69 -7.60 -7.92
CA ASP A 208 2.66 -8.40 -6.69
C ASP A 208 2.12 -9.81 -6.92
N GLU A 209 1.00 -9.94 -7.65
CA GLU A 209 0.45 -11.26 -7.99
C GLU A 209 1.41 -12.08 -8.88
N LEU A 210 2.18 -11.42 -9.77
CA LEU A 210 3.20 -12.09 -10.58
C LEU A 210 4.36 -12.63 -9.74
N GLU A 211 4.93 -11.81 -8.85
CA GLU A 211 6.02 -12.22 -7.96
C GLU A 211 5.54 -13.26 -6.94
N TRP A 212 4.34 -13.09 -6.40
CA TRP A 212 3.75 -14.05 -5.45
C TRP A 212 3.49 -15.41 -6.08
N THR A 213 2.93 -15.44 -7.30
CA THR A 213 2.71 -16.69 -8.04
C THR A 213 4.04 -17.36 -8.42
N ALA A 214 5.05 -16.56 -8.78
CA ALA A 214 6.39 -17.08 -9.07
C ALA A 214 7.03 -17.72 -7.84
N GLU A 215 6.90 -17.08 -6.67
CA GLU A 215 7.39 -17.65 -5.40
C GLU A 215 6.60 -18.90 -5.02
N HIS A 216 5.27 -18.87 -5.12
CA HIS A 216 4.41 -20.03 -4.84
C HIS A 216 4.83 -21.27 -5.66
N ALA A 217 5.15 -21.08 -6.94
CA ALA A 217 5.56 -22.16 -7.84
C ALA A 217 6.90 -22.82 -7.44
N ARG A 218 7.77 -22.12 -6.70
CA ARG A 218 9.06 -22.66 -6.22
C ARG A 218 8.94 -23.51 -4.96
N LEU A 219 7.91 -23.25 -4.15
CA LEU A 219 7.75 -23.87 -2.83
C LEU A 219 7.08 -25.24 -2.92
N SER A 220 7.46 -26.12 -2.00
CA SER A 220 6.76 -27.37 -1.68
C SER A 220 5.43 -27.10 -0.96
N GLU A 221 4.60 -28.14 -0.82
CA GLU A 221 3.34 -28.05 -0.07
C GLU A 221 3.57 -27.65 1.39
N ALA A 222 4.54 -28.27 2.07
CA ALA A 222 4.84 -27.94 3.46
C ALA A 222 5.35 -26.49 3.65
N GLU A 223 6.14 -25.98 2.70
CA GLU A 223 6.60 -24.58 2.72
C GLU A 223 5.46 -23.60 2.45
N ARG A 224 4.48 -23.97 1.62
CA ARG A 224 3.28 -23.16 1.38
C ARG A 224 2.39 -23.12 2.61
N ASP A 225 2.18 -24.26 3.27
CA ASP A 225 1.44 -24.32 4.53
C ASP A 225 2.08 -23.43 5.60
N GLN A 226 3.41 -23.51 5.76
CA GLN A 226 4.14 -22.62 6.66
C GLN A 226 4.02 -21.13 6.25
N GLY A 227 3.96 -20.84 4.95
CA GLY A 227 3.70 -19.50 4.44
C GLY A 227 2.32 -18.95 4.80
N VAL A 228 1.29 -19.81 4.87
CA VAL A 228 -0.05 -19.43 5.33
C VAL A 228 -0.03 -19.09 6.82
N ASP A 229 0.63 -19.91 7.65
CA ASP A 229 0.79 -19.63 9.08
C ASP A 229 1.51 -18.30 9.32
N ASP A 230 2.56 -18.03 8.54
CA ASP A 230 3.27 -16.76 8.59
C ASP A 230 2.38 -15.57 8.19
N LEU A 231 1.56 -15.72 7.15
CA LEU A 231 0.62 -14.68 6.73
C LEU A 231 -0.41 -14.38 7.83
N ILE A 232 -0.97 -15.42 8.46
CA ILE A 232 -1.89 -15.24 9.60
C ILE A 232 -1.20 -14.48 10.74
N ALA A 233 0.05 -14.85 11.07
CA ALA A 233 0.83 -14.15 12.07
C ALA A 233 1.10 -12.68 11.71
N LEU A 234 1.37 -12.39 10.43
CA LEU A 234 1.55 -11.02 9.94
C LEU A 234 0.27 -10.19 10.08
N VAL A 235 -0.89 -10.73 9.69
CA VAL A 235 -2.18 -10.04 9.85
C VAL A 235 -2.45 -9.74 11.33
N GLY A 236 -2.19 -10.71 12.22
CA GLY A 236 -2.30 -10.50 13.67
C GLY A 236 -1.34 -9.43 14.21
N ALA A 237 -0.12 -9.35 13.68
CA ALA A 237 0.84 -8.32 14.06
C ALA A 237 0.40 -6.91 13.61
N VAL A 238 -0.17 -6.78 12.40
CA VAL A 238 -0.74 -5.52 11.91
C VAL A 238 -1.91 -5.08 12.79
N ASP A 239 -2.84 -5.99 13.11
CA ASP A 239 -3.95 -5.72 14.03
C ASP A 239 -3.46 -5.26 15.41
N GLY A 240 -2.41 -5.90 15.95
CA GLY A 240 -1.79 -5.49 17.21
C GLY A 240 -1.22 -4.06 17.19
N ILE A 241 -0.68 -3.60 16.06
CA ILE A 241 -0.23 -2.20 15.88
C ILE A 241 -1.42 -1.23 15.92
N LEU A 242 -2.57 -1.62 15.39
CA LEU A 242 -3.77 -0.78 15.34
C LEU A 242 -4.48 -0.65 16.71
N GLN A 243 -4.17 -1.55 17.66
CA GLN A 243 -4.75 -1.56 19.00
C GLN A 243 -3.90 -0.85 20.06
N GLY A 244 -2.64 -0.53 19.76
CA GLY A 244 -1.71 0.19 20.64
C GLY A 244 -1.75 1.69 20.48
#